data_AF-A0A7Y2YJ71-F1
#
_entry.id   AF-A0A7Y2YJ71-F1
#
_cell.length_a   1.000
_cell.length_b   1.000
_cell.length_c   1.000
_cell.angle_alpha   90.00
_cell.angle_beta   90.00
_cell.angle_gamma   90.00
#
_symmetry.space_group_name_H-M   'P 1'
#
loop_
_entity.id
_entity.type
_entity.pdbx_description
1 polymer ?
#
loop_
_entity_poly.entity_id
_entity_poly.type
_entity_poly.pdbx_seq_one_letter_code
_entity_poly.pdbx_strand_id
1 'polypeptide(L)'
;FCGVDDLALECFAMGAVGWVAGLVVAFPRETVRLWELCQSGDWNRARQLYEWFLPLLHLDVGPRFVQQIKLVEALMGVGSAKVRAPRLQLAEADASRVERILAEALEQRPQL
;
A
#
# COMPACT_ATOMS: atom_id res chain seq x y z
N PHE A 1 2.78 14.20 9.43
CA PHE A 1 2.45 13.40 8.22
C PHE A 1 3.17 12.07 8.32
N CYS A 2 2.51 10.97 7.99
CA CYS A 2 3.14 9.68 7.76
C CYS A 2 3.66 9.60 6.31
N GLY A 3 4.82 8.97 6.11
CA GLY A 3 5.42 8.78 4.79
C GLY A 3 5.99 7.38 4.58
N VAL A 4 5.57 6.43 5.42
CA VAL A 4 5.86 4.99 5.27
C VAL A 4 4.53 4.27 5.47
N ASP A 5 4.04 3.61 4.43
CA ASP A 5 2.66 3.13 4.36
C ASP A 5 2.30 2.13 5.47
N ASP A 6 3.21 1.23 5.84
CA ASP A 6 3.02 0.19 6.86
C ASP A 6 3.19 0.67 8.31
N LEU A 7 3.18 1.99 8.52
CA LEU A 7 3.10 2.64 9.84
C LEU A 7 1.95 3.65 9.90
N ALA A 8 1.07 3.68 8.89
CA ALA A 8 0.02 4.69 8.78
C ALA A 8 -0.92 4.69 9.99
N LEU A 9 -1.39 3.51 10.43
CA LEU A 9 -2.34 3.38 11.54
C LEU A 9 -1.74 3.90 12.85
N GLU A 10 -0.52 3.48 13.18
CA GLU A 10 0.21 3.89 14.38
C GLU A 10 0.50 5.41 14.34
N CYS A 11 0.90 5.93 13.19
CA CYS A 11 1.12 7.36 13.03
C CYS A 11 -0.16 8.17 13.30
N PHE A 12 -1.31 7.74 12.79
CA PHE A 12 -2.58 8.41 13.05
C PHE A 12 -2.96 8.34 14.52
N ALA A 13 -2.78 7.19 15.17
CA ALA A 13 -3.00 7.05 16.61
C ALA A 13 -2.11 7.99 17.45
N MET A 14 -0.90 8.29 16.96
CA MET A 14 0.05 9.22 17.59
C MET A 14 -0.14 10.70 17.17
N GLY A 15 -1.19 11.03 16.42
CA GLY A 15 -1.55 12.41 16.07
C GLY A 15 -1.02 12.90 14.72
N ALA A 16 -0.59 12.01 13.82
CA ALA A 16 -0.30 12.42 12.45
C ALA A 16 -1.57 12.92 11.74
N VAL A 17 -1.48 14.13 11.16
CA VAL A 17 -2.61 14.81 10.51
C VAL A 17 -2.67 14.60 8.99
N GLY A 18 -1.97 13.60 8.46
CA GLY A 18 -1.97 13.32 7.03
C GLY A 18 -0.99 12.22 6.65
N TRP A 19 -1.12 11.75 5.41
CA TRP A 19 -0.39 10.60 4.88
C TRP A 19 0.00 10.86 3.43
N VAL A 20 1.30 10.74 3.15
CA VAL A 20 1.84 10.70 1.80
C VAL A 20 2.06 9.24 1.47
N ALA A 21 1.14 8.68 0.68
CA ALA A 21 1.04 7.24 0.49
C ALA A 21 1.57 6.79 -0.87
N GLY A 22 2.28 5.66 -0.90
CA GLY A 22 2.80 5.05 -2.12
C GLY A 22 1.75 4.23 -2.86
N LEU A 23 0.99 3.40 -2.14
CA LEU A 23 0.01 2.45 -2.72
C LEU A 23 -1.34 3.10 -3.07
N VAL A 24 -1.57 4.36 -2.68
CA VAL A 24 -2.83 5.08 -2.90
C VAL A 24 -3.24 5.19 -4.36
N VAL A 25 -2.29 5.17 -5.30
CA VAL A 25 -2.61 5.21 -6.72
C VAL A 25 -3.34 3.94 -7.16
N ALA A 26 -2.92 2.78 -6.63
CA ALA A 26 -3.53 1.48 -6.91
C ALA A 26 -4.78 1.19 -6.05
N PHE A 27 -4.80 1.67 -4.81
CA PHE A 27 -5.86 1.41 -3.82
C PHE A 27 -6.41 2.70 -3.18
N PRO A 28 -6.90 3.67 -3.97
CA PRO A 28 -7.26 4.99 -3.44
C PRO A 28 -8.43 4.92 -2.45
N ARG A 29 -9.39 4.01 -2.67
CA ARG A 29 -10.58 3.91 -1.83
C ARG A 29 -10.24 3.34 -0.46
N GLU A 30 -9.42 2.30 -0.41
CA GLU A 30 -8.95 1.67 0.82
C GLU A 30 -8.08 2.63 1.63
N THR A 31 -7.15 3.35 0.99
CA THR A 31 -6.31 4.37 1.64
C THR A 31 -7.17 5.46 2.29
N VAL A 32 -8.12 6.04 1.55
CA VAL A 32 -9.00 7.09 2.07
C VAL A 32 -9.91 6.54 3.18
N ARG A 33 -10.46 5.33 3.00
CA ARG A 33 -11.31 4.70 4.00
C ARG A 33 -10.58 4.46 5.32
N LEU A 34 -9.33 4.00 5.26
CA LEU A 34 -8.51 3.81 6.45
C LEU A 34 -8.27 5.15 7.17
N TRP A 35 -7.94 6.21 6.42
CA TRP A 35 -7.82 7.56 6.97
C TRP A 35 -9.12 8.03 7.66
N GLU A 36 -10.28 7.89 6.99
CA GLU A 36 -11.57 8.29 7.55
C GLU A 36 -11.90 7.55 8.86
N LEU A 37 -11.66 6.23 8.91
CA LEU A 37 -11.89 5.43 10.11
C LEU A 37 -11.00 5.86 11.28
N CYS A 38 -9.73 6.19 11.00
CA CYS A 38 -8.82 6.72 12.02
C CYS A 38 -9.28 8.09 12.52
N GLN A 39 -9.69 8.98 11.60
CA GLN A 39 -10.17 10.31 11.95
C GLN A 39 -11.49 10.30 12.72
N SER A 40 -12.37 9.31 12.48
CA SER A 40 -13.60 9.12 13.24
C SER A 40 -13.39 8.41 14.58
N GLY A 41 -12.17 7.94 14.87
CA GLY A 41 -11.85 7.15 16.06
C GLY A 41 -12.39 5.71 16.04
N ASP A 42 -12.80 5.19 14.88
CA ASP A 42 -13.24 3.79 14.73
C ASP A 42 -12.03 2.87 14.54
N TRP A 43 -11.21 2.79 15.59
CA TRP A 43 -9.93 2.07 15.57
C TRP A 43 -10.09 0.57 15.32
N ASN A 44 -11.23 -0.01 15.70
CA ASN A 44 -11.49 -1.43 15.48
C ASN A 44 -11.64 -1.74 13.99
N ARG A 45 -12.44 -0.96 13.26
CA ARG A 45 -12.57 -1.13 11.80
C ARG A 45 -11.33 -0.67 11.06
N ALA A 46 -10.68 0.40 11.53
CA ALA A 46 -9.41 0.85 10.98
C ALA A 46 -8.36 -0.28 11.03
N ARG A 47 -8.22 -0.94 12.19
CA ARG A 47 -7.30 -2.08 12.36
C ARG A 47 -7.64 -3.24 11.44
N GLN A 48 -8.92 -3.60 11.29
CA GLN A 48 -9.33 -4.69 10.39
C GLN A 48 -8.96 -4.40 8.93
N LEU A 49 -9.26 -3.18 8.45
CA LEU A 49 -8.87 -2.77 7.10
C LEU A 49 -7.35 -2.72 6.94
N TYR A 50 -6.66 -2.19 7.95
CA TYR A 50 -5.21 -2.10 7.97
C TYR A 50 -4.54 -3.47 7.93
N GLU A 51 -5.04 -4.47 8.66
CA GLU A 51 -4.49 -5.84 8.68
C GLU A 51 -4.59 -6.51 7.30
N TRP A 52 -5.71 -6.33 6.59
CA TRP A 52 -5.82 -6.77 5.20
C TRP A 52 -4.84 -6.02 4.29
N PHE A 53 -4.67 -4.71 4.51
CA PHE A 53 -3.87 -3.87 3.63
C PHE A 53 -2.35 -4.01 3.89
N LEU A 54 -1.96 -4.41 5.09
CA LEU A 54 -0.58 -4.38 5.59
C LEU A 54 0.44 -5.08 4.67
N PRO A 55 0.17 -6.26 4.09
CA PRO A 55 1.10 -6.89 3.14
C PRO A 55 1.38 -6.05 1.90
N LEU A 56 0.37 -5.31 1.39
CA LEU A 56 0.52 -4.38 0.27
C LEU A 56 1.26 -3.12 0.72
N LEU A 57 0.92 -2.56 1.88
CA LEU A 57 1.57 -1.37 2.43
C LEU A 57 3.06 -1.61 2.68
N HIS A 58 3.43 -2.82 3.11
CA HIS A 58 4.84 -3.18 3.32
C HIS A 58 5.67 -3.23 2.01
N LEU A 59 5.04 -3.21 0.83
CA LEU A 59 5.75 -3.05 -0.44
C LEU A 59 6.39 -1.65 -0.59
N ASP A 60 5.94 -0.67 0.20
CA ASP A 60 6.52 0.67 0.31
C ASP A 60 7.82 0.71 1.14
N VAL A 61 8.30 -0.45 1.62
CA VAL A 61 9.51 -0.54 2.45
C VAL A 61 10.69 -1.16 1.69
N GLY A 62 11.89 -0.61 1.93
CA GLY A 62 13.16 -1.14 1.42
C GLY A 62 13.62 -0.55 0.08
N PRO A 63 14.83 -0.87 -0.38
CA PRO A 63 15.51 -0.16 -1.48
C PRO A 63 14.85 -0.33 -2.87
N ARG A 64 13.90 -1.26 -2.99
CA ARG A 64 13.17 -1.58 -4.23
C ARG A 64 11.70 -1.14 -4.21
N PHE A 65 11.27 -0.37 -3.21
CA PHE A 65 9.86 0.02 -3.03
C PHE A 65 9.26 0.65 -4.29
N VAL A 66 9.98 1.57 -4.95
CA VAL A 66 9.54 2.19 -6.20
C VAL A 66 9.19 1.16 -7.27
N GLN A 67 10.02 0.14 -7.46
CA GLN A 67 9.74 -0.90 -8.46
C GLN A 67 8.53 -1.76 -8.07
N GLN A 68 8.39 -2.09 -6.78
CA GLN A 68 7.29 -2.91 -6.27
C GLN A 68 5.95 -2.20 -6.45
N ILE A 69 5.86 -0.93 -6.05
CA ILE A 69 4.65 -0.10 -6.20
C ILE A 69 4.27 0.02 -7.67
N LYS A 70 5.24 0.32 -8.53
CA LYS A 70 4.99 0.46 -9.97
C LYS A 70 4.54 -0.83 -10.64
N LEU A 71 4.99 -1.99 -10.14
CA LEU A 71 4.48 -3.28 -10.59
C LEU A 71 3.01 -3.45 -10.17
N VAL A 72 2.66 -3.13 -8.92
CA VAL A 72 1.26 -3.14 -8.47
C VAL A 72 0.38 -2.20 -9.30
N GLU A 73 0.82 -0.96 -9.53
CA GLU A 73 0.10 0.01 -10.37
C GLU A 73 -0.13 -0.50 -11.80
N ALA A 74 0.87 -1.18 -12.39
CA ALA A 74 0.74 -1.76 -13.71
C ALA A 74 -0.27 -2.91 -13.74
N LEU A 75 -0.21 -3.81 -12.75
CA LEU A 75 -1.14 -4.94 -12.61
C LEU A 75 -2.58 -4.47 -12.32
N MET A 76 -2.74 -3.35 -11.62
CA MET A 76 -4.02 -2.69 -11.37
C MET A 76 -4.51 -1.81 -12.53
N GLY A 77 -3.71 -1.67 -13.60
CA GLY A 77 -4.10 -0.93 -14.81
C GLY A 77 -4.04 0.59 -14.69
N VAL A 78 -3.36 1.13 -13.68
CA VAL A 78 -3.29 2.58 -13.39
C VAL A 78 -1.91 3.19 -13.64
N GLY A 79 -0.92 2.37 -14.03
CA GLY A 79 0.45 2.82 -14.24
C GLY A 79 1.29 1.90 -15.11
N SER A 80 2.61 1.91 -14.87
CA SER A 80 3.57 1.11 -15.62
C SER A 80 4.69 0.63 -14.72
N ALA A 81 5.10 -0.63 -14.85
CA ALA A 81 6.22 -1.21 -14.12
C ALA A 81 7.59 -0.63 -14.55
N LYS A 82 7.64 0.15 -15.63
CA LYS A 82 8.89 0.70 -16.17
C LYS A 82 9.53 1.68 -15.19
N VAL A 83 10.76 1.39 -14.78
CA VAL A 83 11.62 2.33 -14.04
C VAL A 83 12.67 2.98 -14.93
N ARG A 84 13.08 4.19 -14.54
CA ARG A 84 14.17 4.91 -15.21
C ARG A 84 15.51 4.53 -14.56
N ALA A 85 16.52 4.27 -15.40
CA ALA A 85 17.90 4.11 -14.94
C ALA A 85 18.33 5.28 -14.03
N PRO A 86 19.13 5.05 -12.98
CA PRO A 86 19.92 3.84 -12.70
C PRO A 86 19.15 2.72 -11.98
N ARG A 87 17.83 2.86 -11.75
CA ARG A 87 17.04 1.78 -11.15
C ARG A 87 16.97 0.59 -12.11
N LEU A 88 17.29 -0.58 -11.59
CA LEU A 88 17.09 -1.86 -12.29
C LEU A 88 15.65 -2.34 -12.11
N GLN A 89 15.19 -3.14 -13.06
CA GLN A 89 13.94 -3.89 -12.96
C GLN A 89 13.99 -4.83 -11.74
N LEU A 90 12.81 -5.23 -11.24
CA LEU A 90 12.75 -6.29 -10.24
C LEU A 90 13.30 -7.59 -10.81
N ALA A 91 13.97 -8.36 -9.96
CA ALA A 91 14.26 -9.74 -10.27
C ALA A 91 12.95 -10.53 -10.31
N GLU A 92 12.91 -11.60 -11.08
CA GLU A 92 11.72 -12.45 -11.25
C GLU A 92 11.16 -12.92 -9.91
N ALA A 93 12.01 -13.36 -8.98
CA ALA A 93 11.60 -13.80 -7.65
C ALA A 93 10.91 -12.68 -6.83
N ASP A 94 11.39 -11.44 -6.95
CA ASP A 94 10.76 -10.29 -6.27
C ASP A 94 9.42 -9.92 -6.92
N ALA A 95 9.35 -9.95 -8.25
CA ALA A 95 8.13 -9.69 -9.00
C ALA A 95 7.04 -10.72 -8.65
N SER A 96 7.38 -12.01 -8.65
CA SER A 96 6.45 -13.08 -8.27
C SER A 96 6.00 -12.98 -6.81
N ARG A 97 6.81 -12.42 -5.91
CA ARG A 97 6.37 -12.13 -4.54
C ARG A 97 5.32 -11.01 -4.52
N VAL A 98 5.54 -9.93 -5.28
CA VAL A 98 4.58 -8.82 -5.40
C VAL A 98 3.26 -9.30 -6.02
N GLU A 99 3.33 -10.11 -7.08
CA GLU A 99 2.16 -10.67 -7.76
C GLU A 99 1.32 -11.55 -6.82
N ARG A 100 1.96 -12.40 -6.00
CA ARG A 100 1.25 -13.21 -5.00
C ARG A 100 0.56 -12.36 -3.94
N ILE A 101 1.26 -11.38 -3.36
CA ILE A 101 0.68 -10.46 -2.37
C ILE A 101 -0.54 -9.74 -2.96
N LEU A 102 -0.42 -9.26 -4.19
CA LEU A 102 -1.53 -8.60 -4.88
C LEU A 102 -2.70 -9.55 -5.12
N ALA A 103 -2.44 -10.76 -5.60
CA ALA A 103 -3.49 -11.76 -5.85
C ALA A 103 -4.26 -12.12 -4.57
N GLU A 104 -3.54 -12.38 -3.47
CA GLU A 104 -4.14 -12.68 -2.16
C GLU A 104 -4.99 -11.50 -1.64
N ALA A 105 -4.48 -10.28 -1.76
CA ALA A 105 -5.21 -9.08 -1.36
C ALA A 105 -6.48 -8.86 -2.19
N LEU A 106 -6.44 -9.11 -3.51
CA LEU A 106 -7.59 -8.98 -4.39
C LEU A 106 -8.66 -10.05 -4.14
N GLU A 107 -8.26 -11.28 -3.83
CA GLU A 107 -9.18 -12.37 -3.47
C GLU A 107 -9.95 -12.05 -2.17
N GLN A 108 -9.27 -11.42 -1.21
CA GLN A 108 -9.81 -11.12 0.12
C GLN A 108 -10.22 -9.65 0.28
N ARG A 109 -10.41 -8.91 -0.83
CA ARG A 109 -10.63 -7.46 -0.78
C ARG A 109 -11.92 -7.12 -0.02
N PRO A 110 -11.84 -6.29 1.04
CA PRO A 110 -13.00 -5.96 1.87
C PRO A 110 -14.00 -5.08 1.13
N GLN A 111 -15.27 -5.17 1.53
CA GLN A 111 -16.30 -4.21 1.16
C GLN A 111 -16.22 -3.00 2.10
N LEU A 112 -16.11 -1.79 1.54
CA LEU A 112 -15.78 -0.55 2.27
C LEU A 112 -16.98 0.13 2.97
#